data_AF-A0A7S4T8N7-F1
#
_entry.id   AF-A0A7S4T8N7-F1
#
_cell.length_a   1.000
_cell.length_b   1.000
_cell.length_c   1.000
_cell.angle_alpha   90.00
_cell.angle_beta   90.00
_cell.angle_gamma   90.00
#
_symmetry.space_group_name_H-M   'P 1'
#
loop_
_entity.id
_entity.type
_entity.pdbx_description
1 polymer ?
#
loop_
_entity_poly.entity_id
_entity_poly.type
_entity_poly.pdbx_seq_one_letter_code
_entity_poly.pdbx_strand_id
1 'polypeptide(L)'
;SSHFGSRVGGHAPTPVSGMEAQAACTTRRRMGRLPAPRRHVRAALAVAAALVAAGVFAGSGRRTGSDDTAAAIGDGPASAFLPIGCKHSWLMPKIVKANFPGAMPGAEVARRMLKSVRAYGVRQDNVVYGHSICSDEINGDKGHLPTVLTKYFGTSFFLGGIGGAPYVGKTGFGAFAAHVPDDGHVVLVFGPHIGISPQGEPGKFLRDGQSELSTSCGAAIAAYSQCTSGTPMKPDELDMEQSWLREKLGPRCAELTESNNLMVDLVLEAYKEVEAEVFRIVNTNFGSGNLVLLGGIQINMPYPLPGYWVPLHFSIRAAGKHPTDRMVACQ
;
A
#
# COMPACT_ATOMS: atom_id res chain seq x y z
N SER A 1 -24.64 -66.98 28.22
CA SER A 1 -23.32 -67.62 28.25
C SER A 1 -22.25 -66.54 28.43
N SER A 2 -21.56 -66.59 29.57
CA SER A 2 -20.37 -65.81 30.04
C SER A 2 -20.39 -64.26 29.95
N HIS A 3 -20.60 -63.49 31.04
CA HIS A 3 -19.72 -63.18 32.21
C HIS A 3 -18.52 -62.28 31.85
N PHE A 4 -18.09 -61.21 32.56
CA PHE A 4 -18.51 -60.52 33.81
C PHE A 4 -17.64 -59.24 33.98
N GLY A 5 -18.20 -58.21 34.65
CA GLY A 5 -17.57 -57.17 35.52
C GLY A 5 -16.37 -56.30 35.05
N SER A 6 -16.05 -55.14 35.65
CA SER A 6 -16.66 -54.25 36.64
C SER A 6 -15.77 -52.99 36.77
N ARG A 7 -16.35 -51.88 37.22
CA ARG A 7 -15.74 -50.56 37.49
C ARG A 7 -14.74 -50.56 38.67
N VAL A 8 -14.08 -49.41 38.84
CA VAL A 8 -13.53 -48.73 40.04
C VAL A 8 -12.00 -48.52 39.90
N GLY A 9 -11.37 -47.39 40.18
CA GLY A 9 -11.77 -46.10 40.76
C GLY A 9 -10.59 -45.12 40.65
N GLY A 10 -10.84 -43.82 40.88
CA GLY A 10 -9.80 -42.79 40.86
C GLY A 10 -8.95 -42.76 42.12
N HIS A 11 -7.74 -42.21 42.04
CA HIS A 11 -7.04 -41.53 43.14
C HIS A 11 -6.00 -40.54 42.59
N ALA A 12 -5.85 -39.46 43.35
CA ALA A 12 -5.20 -38.19 43.07
C ALA A 12 -3.65 -38.26 43.01
N PRO A 13 -2.97 -37.18 42.57
CA PRO A 13 -1.53 -37.17 42.35
C PRO A 13 -0.76 -36.75 43.61
N THR A 14 0.47 -37.24 43.75
CA THR A 14 1.43 -36.79 44.76
C THR A 14 2.83 -36.58 44.18
N PRO A 15 3.65 -35.73 44.83
CA PRO A 15 4.60 -34.83 44.18
C PRO A 15 6.06 -35.18 44.47
N VAL A 16 7.00 -34.55 43.76
CA VAL A 16 8.42 -34.49 44.12
C VAL A 16 8.94 -33.10 43.69
N SER A 17 9.00 -32.10 44.58
CA SER A 17 10.21 -31.55 45.22
C SER A 17 11.45 -31.55 44.31
N GLY A 18 12.05 -30.43 43.90
CA GLY A 18 12.55 -29.35 44.74
C GLY A 18 14.07 -29.52 44.92
N MET A 19 14.88 -28.64 44.32
CA MET A 19 16.07 -28.06 44.96
C MET A 19 16.70 -26.95 44.11
N GLU A 20 16.92 -25.84 44.80
CA GLU A 20 17.58 -24.59 44.42
C GLU A 20 19.11 -24.78 44.30
N ALA A 21 19.78 -23.89 43.55
CA ALA A 21 20.84 -23.03 44.11
C ALA A 21 21.38 -22.03 43.07
N GLN A 22 21.66 -20.84 43.58
CA GLN A 22 22.07 -19.60 42.95
C GLN A 22 23.55 -19.61 42.50
N ALA A 23 23.87 -18.77 41.51
CA ALA A 23 25.14 -18.02 41.51
C ALA A 23 24.99 -16.72 40.71
N ALA A 24 25.06 -15.61 41.44
CA ALA A 24 25.16 -14.25 40.91
C ALA A 24 26.58 -13.99 40.37
N CYS A 25 26.69 -13.33 39.21
CA CYS A 25 27.94 -12.71 38.77
C CYS A 25 27.66 -11.23 38.47
N THR A 26 28.11 -10.39 39.40
CA THR A 26 28.08 -8.94 39.36
C THR A 26 29.29 -8.43 38.58
N THR A 27 29.07 -7.78 37.44
CA THR A 27 30.10 -6.94 36.80
C THR A 27 29.69 -5.48 36.85
N ARG A 28 30.41 -4.76 37.72
CA ARG A 28 30.36 -3.34 38.00
C ARG A 28 30.86 -2.56 36.76
N ARG A 29 29.96 -2.00 35.95
CA ARG A 29 30.35 -0.93 35.00
C ARG A 29 30.35 0.42 35.72
N ARG A 30 31.51 1.07 35.74
CA ARG A 30 31.72 2.43 36.25
C ARG A 30 30.79 3.40 35.51
N MET A 31 29.90 4.08 36.24
CA MET A 31 29.23 5.29 35.77
C MET A 31 30.27 6.40 35.61
N GLY A 32 30.53 6.82 34.37
CA GLY A 32 31.19 8.09 34.09
C GLY A 32 30.24 9.25 34.43
N ARG A 33 30.72 10.19 35.25
CA ARG A 33 30.01 11.44 35.57
C ARG A 33 29.82 12.27 34.30
N LEU A 34 28.57 12.56 33.95
CA LEU A 34 28.22 13.62 32.99
C LEU A 34 28.41 14.99 33.67
N PRO A 35 29.08 15.98 33.05
CA PRO A 35 29.18 17.32 33.60
C PRO A 35 27.85 18.09 33.43
N ALA A 36 27.53 18.90 34.45
CA ALA A 36 26.30 19.68 34.58
C ALA A 36 26.15 20.78 33.50
N PRO A 37 24.90 21.20 33.16
CA PRO A 37 24.66 22.25 32.18
C PRO A 37 24.97 23.63 32.76
N ARG A 38 25.85 24.39 32.10
CA ARG A 38 26.09 25.80 32.42
C ARG A 38 24.98 26.67 31.84
N ARG A 39 24.31 27.45 32.70
CA ARG A 39 23.43 28.57 32.33
C ARG A 39 24.27 29.83 32.16
N HIS A 40 24.27 30.44 30.97
CA HIS A 40 24.52 31.88 30.77
C HIS A 40 23.65 32.33 29.58
N VAL A 41 22.54 33.03 29.83
CA VAL A 41 22.33 34.49 29.72
C VAL A 41 22.22 34.98 28.27
N ARG A 42 21.06 35.59 27.99
CA ARG A 42 20.65 36.26 26.74
C ARG A 42 21.63 37.36 26.34
N ALA A 43 21.90 37.49 25.05
CA ALA A 43 22.25 38.76 24.41
C ALA A 43 21.62 38.83 23.02
N ALA A 44 20.70 39.78 22.86
CA ALA A 44 20.18 40.20 21.57
C ALA A 44 21.25 41.04 20.86
N LEU A 45 21.37 40.89 19.54
CA LEU A 45 21.93 41.92 18.69
C LEU A 45 21.24 41.90 17.32
N ALA A 46 20.46 42.95 17.11
CA ALA A 46 19.89 43.33 15.83
C ALA A 46 20.89 44.17 15.04
N VAL A 47 21.10 43.86 13.76
CA VAL A 47 21.63 44.73 12.68
C VAL A 47 21.24 44.02 11.37
N ALA A 48 20.80 44.63 10.27
CA ALA A 48 20.06 45.85 9.94
C ALA A 48 19.57 45.62 8.49
N ALA A 49 18.46 46.25 8.12
CA ALA A 49 17.84 46.21 6.80
C ALA A 49 18.48 47.21 5.81
N ALA A 50 18.40 46.92 4.52
CA ALA A 50 18.19 47.87 3.39
C ALA A 50 18.01 47.04 2.09
N LEU A 51 16.79 46.91 1.55
CA LEU A 51 16.15 47.75 0.51
C LEU A 51 16.64 47.48 -0.92
N VAL A 52 15.75 46.97 -1.77
CA VAL A 52 15.28 47.65 -3.00
C VAL A 52 13.84 47.18 -3.32
N ALA A 53 12.90 48.12 -3.24
CA ALA A 53 11.54 48.09 -3.80
C ALA A 53 11.62 48.32 -5.34
N ALA A 54 10.61 48.14 -6.21
CA ALA A 54 9.17 48.21 -6.11
C ALA A 54 8.60 47.65 -7.42
N GLY A 55 7.31 47.28 -7.42
CA GLY A 55 6.58 46.94 -8.64
C GLY A 55 5.11 46.62 -8.36
N VAL A 56 4.39 47.58 -7.76
CA VAL A 56 2.92 47.55 -7.66
C VAL A 56 2.34 48.41 -8.76
N PHE A 57 1.46 47.86 -9.58
CA PHE A 57 0.33 48.61 -10.12
C PHE A 57 -0.94 47.78 -10.02
N ALA A 58 -1.98 48.48 -9.58
CA ALA A 58 -3.27 47.99 -9.15
C ALA A 58 -4.16 47.53 -10.31
N GLY A 59 -5.08 46.62 -9.99
CA GLY A 59 -6.20 46.22 -10.86
C GLY A 59 -7.32 45.63 -10.02
N SER A 60 -8.17 46.49 -9.46
CA SER A 60 -9.41 46.12 -8.78
C SER A 60 -10.42 45.56 -9.78
N GLY A 61 -10.94 44.36 -9.51
CA GLY A 61 -12.08 43.80 -10.24
C GLY A 61 -12.82 42.77 -9.41
N ARG A 62 -14.00 43.15 -8.88
CA ARG A 62 -15.02 42.22 -8.38
C ARG A 62 -15.38 41.22 -9.47
N ARG A 63 -15.41 39.92 -9.16
CA ARG A 63 -16.20 38.93 -9.91
C ARG A 63 -17.02 38.08 -8.94
N THR A 64 -18.33 38.26 -9.05
CA THR A 64 -19.38 37.34 -8.60
C THR A 64 -19.27 36.02 -9.39
N GLY A 65 -19.66 34.92 -8.77
CA GLY A 65 -19.34 33.57 -9.22
C GLY A 65 -20.08 33.06 -10.45
N SER A 66 -19.55 31.97 -10.98
CA SER A 66 -20.23 30.80 -11.57
C SER A 66 -19.15 29.88 -12.14
N ASP A 67 -19.31 28.58 -11.88
CA ASP A 67 -18.89 27.37 -12.60
C ASP A 67 -17.83 27.41 -13.73
N ASP A 68 -17.14 26.27 -13.85
CA ASP A 68 -16.23 25.83 -14.92
C ASP A 68 -14.76 26.29 -14.87
N THR A 69 -13.91 25.49 -14.22
CA THR A 69 -12.49 25.36 -14.63
C THR A 69 -12.01 23.91 -14.53
N ALA A 70 -12.39 23.11 -15.52
CA ALA A 70 -11.65 21.93 -15.94
C ALA A 70 -10.97 22.24 -17.28
N ALA A 71 -9.79 22.87 -17.26
CA ALA A 71 -8.83 22.89 -18.37
C ALA A 71 -7.55 23.64 -17.98
N ALA A 72 -6.44 23.24 -18.59
CA ALA A 72 -5.10 23.86 -18.61
C ALA A 72 -4.18 23.57 -17.42
N ILE A 73 -3.46 22.44 -17.50
CA ILE A 73 -2.08 22.34 -17.01
C ILE A 73 -1.23 22.07 -18.24
N GLY A 74 -0.40 23.05 -18.61
CA GLY A 74 0.46 23.00 -19.80
C GLY A 74 1.62 22.05 -19.63
N ASP A 75 1.95 21.37 -20.73
CA ASP A 75 3.13 20.52 -20.86
C ASP A 75 4.40 21.38 -20.94
N GLY A 76 5.30 21.20 -19.97
CA GLY A 76 6.68 21.68 -20.08
C GLY A 76 7.47 20.88 -21.13
N PRO A 77 8.63 21.37 -21.60
CA PRO A 77 9.32 20.77 -22.73
C PRO A 77 9.81 19.36 -22.36
N ALA A 78 9.30 18.37 -23.08
CA ALA A 78 9.75 16.99 -23.02
C ALA A 78 11.24 16.93 -23.39
N SER A 79 12.07 16.47 -22.46
CA SER A 79 13.44 16.07 -22.77
C SER A 79 13.40 14.96 -23.81
N ALA A 80 14.06 15.17 -24.94
CA ALA A 80 14.11 14.25 -26.06
C ALA A 80 14.87 12.95 -25.70
N PHE A 81 14.16 12.01 -25.08
CA PHE A 81 14.51 10.59 -25.14
C PHE A 81 13.94 10.04 -26.44
N LEU A 82 14.80 9.47 -27.29
CA LEU A 82 14.37 8.69 -28.44
C LEU A 82 13.48 7.55 -27.92
N PRO A 83 12.18 7.50 -28.28
CA PRO A 83 11.33 6.46 -27.78
C PRO A 83 11.87 5.16 -28.40
N ILE A 84 12.28 4.21 -27.57
CA ILE A 84 12.11 2.81 -27.93
C ILE A 84 10.59 2.65 -28.02
N GLY A 85 10.04 3.08 -29.15
CA GLY A 85 8.61 3.13 -29.37
C GLY A 85 8.07 1.75 -29.11
N CYS A 86 7.00 1.67 -28.32
CA CYS A 86 6.22 0.45 -28.21
C CYS A 86 5.67 0.18 -29.62
N LYS A 87 6.44 -0.53 -30.46
CA LYS A 87 6.17 -0.78 -31.89
C LYS A 87 4.79 -1.43 -32.10
N HIS A 88 4.20 -1.95 -31.02
CA HIS A 88 2.90 -2.58 -30.97
C HIS A 88 2.03 -2.07 -29.81
N SER A 89 2.03 -0.76 -29.54
CA SER A 89 1.22 -0.14 -28.48
C SER A 89 -0.27 -0.53 -28.53
N TRP A 90 -0.81 -0.75 -29.73
CA TRP A 90 -2.18 -1.21 -29.97
C TRP A 90 -2.47 -2.64 -29.46
N LEU A 91 -1.45 -3.47 -29.24
CA LEU A 91 -1.59 -4.80 -28.62
C LEU A 91 -1.66 -4.73 -27.10
N MET A 92 -1.14 -3.67 -26.49
CA MET A 92 -1.02 -3.59 -25.03
C MET A 92 -2.36 -3.73 -24.29
N PRO A 93 -3.45 -3.07 -24.71
CA PRO A 93 -4.75 -3.31 -24.08
C PRO A 93 -5.24 -4.75 -24.20
N LYS A 94 -4.89 -5.47 -25.28
CA LYS A 94 -5.24 -6.89 -25.45
C LYS A 94 -4.44 -7.78 -24.50
N ILE A 95 -3.16 -7.50 -24.32
CA ILE A 95 -2.28 -8.20 -23.36
C ILE A 95 -2.78 -7.99 -21.94
N VAL A 96 -3.08 -6.75 -21.57
CA VAL A 96 -3.66 -6.42 -20.26
C VAL A 96 -4.98 -7.15 -20.05
N LYS A 97 -5.90 -7.10 -21.03
CA LYS A 97 -7.20 -7.78 -20.91
C LYS A 97 -7.09 -9.32 -20.85
N ALA A 98 -6.12 -9.91 -21.55
CA ALA A 98 -5.90 -11.35 -21.54
C ALA A 98 -5.35 -11.84 -20.20
N ASN A 99 -4.41 -11.10 -19.60
CA ASN A 99 -3.81 -11.45 -18.30
C ASN A 99 -4.67 -11.01 -17.11
N PHE A 100 -5.39 -9.90 -17.25
CA PHE A 100 -6.18 -9.27 -16.19
C PHE A 100 -7.58 -8.88 -16.71
N PRO A 101 -8.49 -9.85 -16.86
CA PRO A 101 -9.88 -9.57 -17.21
C PRO A 101 -10.51 -8.56 -16.22
N GLY A 102 -11.16 -7.52 -16.74
CA GLY A 102 -11.74 -6.45 -15.91
C GLY A 102 -10.79 -5.30 -15.58
N ALA A 103 -9.53 -5.35 -16.01
CA ALA A 103 -8.62 -4.22 -15.89
C ALA A 103 -9.14 -2.98 -16.63
N MET A 104 -9.09 -1.83 -15.95
CA MET A 104 -9.54 -0.53 -16.46
C MET A 104 -8.54 0.56 -16.13
N PRO A 105 -8.51 1.68 -16.87
CA PRO A 105 -7.70 2.85 -16.49
C PRO A 105 -8.05 3.33 -15.08
N GLY A 106 -7.05 3.78 -14.31
CA GLY A 106 -7.25 4.20 -12.91
C GLY A 106 -8.33 5.27 -12.72
N ALA A 107 -8.40 6.24 -13.63
CA ALA A 107 -9.44 7.27 -13.61
C ALA A 107 -10.87 6.71 -13.77
N GLU A 108 -11.04 5.65 -14.57
CA GLU A 108 -12.33 5.00 -14.76
C GLU A 108 -12.76 4.24 -13.50
N VAL A 109 -11.83 3.52 -12.86
CA VAL A 109 -12.08 2.85 -11.57
C VAL A 109 -12.46 3.88 -10.50
N ALA A 110 -11.72 4.99 -10.38
CA ALA A 110 -12.02 6.06 -9.45
C ALA A 110 -13.44 6.62 -9.67
N ARG A 111 -13.79 6.93 -10.92
CA ARG A 111 -15.12 7.45 -11.28
C ARG A 111 -16.25 6.50 -10.87
N ARG A 112 -16.09 5.19 -11.14
CA ARG A 112 -17.07 4.15 -10.79
C ARG A 112 -17.20 3.96 -9.29
N MET A 113 -16.08 3.87 -8.59
CA MET A 113 -16.02 3.77 -7.13
C MET A 113 -16.72 4.96 -6.48
N LEU A 114 -16.32 6.19 -6.84
CA LEU A 114 -16.90 7.43 -6.32
C LEU A 114 -18.42 7.51 -6.60
N LYS A 115 -18.88 7.06 -7.76
CA LYS A 115 -20.33 6.96 -8.05
C LYS A 115 -21.04 5.98 -7.12
N SER A 116 -20.44 4.83 -6.86
CA SER A 116 -21.03 3.78 -6.02
C SER A 116 -21.15 4.20 -4.55
N VAL A 117 -20.15 4.92 -4.03
CA VAL A 117 -20.10 5.29 -2.60
C VAL A 117 -20.97 6.51 -2.23
N ARG A 118 -21.45 7.28 -3.22
CA ARG A 118 -22.35 8.43 -2.96
C ARG A 118 -23.61 8.05 -2.17
N ALA A 119 -24.16 6.87 -2.42
CA ALA A 119 -25.33 6.36 -1.69
C ALA A 119 -25.07 6.13 -0.19
N TYR A 120 -23.80 6.15 0.24
CA TYR A 120 -23.37 5.97 1.62
C TYR A 120 -22.95 7.28 2.30
N GLY A 121 -23.21 8.42 1.66
CA GLY A 121 -22.85 9.74 2.19
C GLY A 121 -21.38 10.14 1.97
N VAL A 122 -20.62 9.33 1.24
CA VAL A 122 -19.21 9.60 0.93
C VAL A 122 -19.08 10.75 -0.06
N ARG A 123 -18.36 11.80 0.37
CA ARG A 123 -18.05 13.01 -0.38
C ARG A 123 -16.57 13.33 -0.27
N GLN A 124 -16.13 14.36 -0.99
CA GLN A 124 -14.71 14.75 -1.01
C GLN A 124 -14.27 15.35 0.33
N ASP A 125 -15.15 16.07 1.01
CA ASP A 125 -14.90 16.87 2.21
C ASP A 125 -15.00 16.08 3.52
N ASN A 126 -15.50 14.84 3.49
CA ASN A 126 -15.74 14.01 4.68
C ASN A 126 -14.98 12.67 4.66
N VAL A 127 -13.84 12.62 3.98
CA VAL A 127 -13.04 11.39 3.84
C VAL A 127 -11.63 11.60 4.34
N VAL A 128 -11.12 10.64 5.10
CA VAL A 128 -9.69 10.38 5.20
C VAL A 128 -9.32 9.28 4.21
N TYR A 129 -8.43 9.59 3.26
CA TYR A 129 -8.00 8.67 2.22
C TYR A 129 -6.64 8.08 2.54
N GLY A 130 -6.48 6.78 2.32
CA GLY A 130 -5.21 6.08 2.45
C GLY A 130 -5.03 5.02 1.38
N HIS A 131 -3.79 4.61 1.17
CA HIS A 131 -3.50 3.51 0.27
C HIS A 131 -2.34 2.62 0.75
N SER A 132 -2.47 1.31 0.49
CA SER A 132 -1.43 0.30 0.69
C SER A 132 -0.94 -0.19 -0.65
N ILE A 133 0.13 0.41 -1.16
CA ILE A 133 0.71 0.17 -2.49
C ILE A 133 2.23 0.07 -2.35
N CYS A 134 2.88 -0.59 -3.30
CA CYS A 134 4.33 -0.76 -3.32
C CYS A 134 5.08 0.58 -3.37
N SER A 135 6.19 0.66 -2.62
CA SER A 135 7.10 1.83 -2.57
C SER A 135 7.78 2.16 -3.90
N ASP A 136 7.70 1.28 -4.90
CA ASP A 136 8.24 1.49 -6.24
C ASP A 136 7.67 2.77 -6.87
N GLU A 137 8.55 3.64 -7.39
CA GLU A 137 8.21 5.01 -7.81
C GLU A 137 7.22 5.04 -8.97
N ILE A 138 7.22 4.02 -9.83
CA ILE A 138 6.31 3.91 -10.97
C ILE A 138 4.84 3.83 -10.54
N ASN A 139 4.59 3.52 -9.26
CA ASN A 139 3.24 3.52 -8.72
C ASN A 139 2.68 4.92 -8.46
N GLY A 140 3.56 5.93 -8.48
CA GLY A 140 3.22 7.34 -8.36
C GLY A 140 2.85 8.03 -9.67
N ASP A 141 2.95 7.34 -10.82
CA ASP A 141 2.72 7.98 -12.13
C ASP A 141 1.31 8.54 -12.28
N LYS A 142 1.22 9.59 -13.11
CA LYS A 142 -0.05 10.26 -13.40
C LYS A 142 -1.04 9.27 -14.03
N GLY A 143 -2.23 9.21 -13.45
CA GLY A 143 -3.32 8.35 -13.94
C GLY A 143 -3.45 7.00 -13.24
N HIS A 144 -2.46 6.59 -12.42
CA HIS A 144 -2.64 5.48 -11.50
C HIS A 144 -3.71 5.80 -10.46
N LEU A 145 -4.51 4.79 -10.11
CA LEU A 145 -5.67 4.94 -9.22
C LEU A 145 -5.31 5.62 -7.88
N PRO A 146 -4.23 5.25 -7.17
CA PRO A 146 -3.86 5.91 -5.92
C PRO A 146 -3.55 7.40 -6.11
N THR A 147 -2.82 7.76 -7.17
CA THR A 147 -2.49 9.16 -7.50
C THR A 147 -3.74 9.96 -7.88
N VAL A 148 -4.66 9.36 -8.65
CA VAL A 148 -5.95 9.99 -9.02
C VAL A 148 -6.79 10.28 -7.77
N LEU A 149 -6.89 9.32 -6.86
CA LEU A 149 -7.67 9.50 -5.63
C LEU A 149 -6.99 10.42 -4.62
N THR A 150 -5.66 10.41 -4.54
CA THR A 150 -4.90 11.39 -3.74
C THR A 150 -5.20 12.81 -4.20
N LYS A 151 -5.21 13.05 -5.52
CA LYS A 151 -5.58 14.34 -6.09
C LYS A 151 -7.05 14.72 -5.79
N TYR A 152 -7.96 13.75 -5.83
CA TYR A 152 -9.38 13.98 -5.55
C TYR A 152 -9.62 14.31 -4.07
N PHE A 153 -9.11 13.51 -3.14
CA PHE A 153 -9.29 13.71 -1.69
C PHE A 153 -8.32 14.72 -1.07
N GLY A 154 -7.35 15.23 -1.84
CA GLY A 154 -6.40 16.27 -1.45
C GLY A 154 -5.12 15.73 -0.80
N THR A 155 -5.24 14.77 0.12
CA THR A 155 -4.09 14.11 0.79
C THR A 155 -4.31 12.62 0.94
N SER A 156 -3.22 11.86 1.12
CA SER A 156 -3.28 10.42 1.39
C SER A 156 -2.43 10.02 2.60
N PHE A 157 -2.87 9.00 3.30
CA PHE A 157 -2.06 8.26 4.27
C PHE A 157 -1.42 7.05 3.58
N PHE A 158 -0.12 6.83 3.79
CA PHE A 158 0.61 5.69 3.22
C PHE A 158 0.58 4.52 4.20
N LEU A 159 -0.09 3.42 3.83
CA LEU A 159 -0.16 2.20 4.64
C LEU A 159 0.76 1.09 4.13
N GLY A 160 1.24 1.22 2.89
CA GLY A 160 1.98 0.18 2.19
C GLY A 160 3.48 0.16 2.49
N GLY A 161 4.17 -0.67 1.72
CA GLY A 161 5.62 -0.78 1.59
C GLY A 161 5.92 -1.74 0.44
N ILE A 162 7.11 -2.32 0.33
CA ILE A 162 7.48 -3.13 -0.85
C ILE A 162 6.48 -4.29 -1.11
N GLY A 163 6.11 -4.53 -2.36
CA GLY A 163 5.09 -5.53 -2.71
C GLY A 163 3.63 -5.13 -2.40
N GLY A 164 3.39 -3.99 -1.74
CA GLY A 164 2.06 -3.42 -1.51
C GLY A 164 1.34 -3.88 -0.23
N ALA A 165 2.00 -4.67 0.60
CA ALA A 165 1.46 -5.12 1.88
C ALA A 165 1.35 -3.97 2.89
N PRO A 166 0.36 -4.01 3.81
CA PRO A 166 0.09 -2.90 4.72
C PRO A 166 0.99 -2.94 5.97
N TYR A 167 2.29 -2.70 5.79
CA TYR A 167 3.31 -2.86 6.86
C TYR A 167 3.13 -1.93 8.06
N VAL A 168 2.35 -0.85 7.92
CA VAL A 168 2.00 0.02 9.06
C VAL A 168 1.22 -0.73 10.15
N GLY A 169 0.61 -1.86 9.82
CA GLY A 169 -0.06 -2.76 10.75
C GLY A 169 -1.27 -2.14 11.46
N LYS A 170 -1.69 -2.79 12.55
CA LYS A 170 -2.85 -2.34 13.37
C LYS A 170 -2.64 -0.95 13.95
N THR A 171 -1.42 -0.63 14.40
CA THR A 171 -1.07 0.67 14.96
C THR A 171 -1.23 1.76 13.91
N GLY A 172 -0.68 1.55 12.71
CA GLY A 172 -0.78 2.52 11.63
C GLY A 172 -2.20 2.66 11.08
N PHE A 173 -2.95 1.57 10.93
CA PHE A 173 -4.37 1.66 10.58
C PHE A 173 -5.17 2.41 11.63
N GLY A 174 -4.90 2.19 12.92
CA GLY A 174 -5.53 2.94 14.01
C GLY A 174 -5.24 4.44 13.94
N ALA A 175 -3.98 4.82 13.69
CA ALA A 175 -3.60 6.23 13.49
C ALA A 175 -4.30 6.84 12.27
N PHE A 176 -4.32 6.12 11.15
CA PHE A 176 -5.02 6.53 9.93
C PHE A 176 -6.52 6.73 10.18
N ALA A 177 -7.19 5.78 10.82
CA ALA A 177 -8.62 5.83 11.10
C ALA A 177 -8.99 6.92 12.12
N ALA A 178 -8.09 7.25 13.05
CA ALA A 178 -8.29 8.34 14.01
C ALA A 178 -8.30 9.73 13.37
N HIS A 179 -7.84 9.86 12.12
CA HIS A 179 -7.87 11.11 11.36
C HIS A 179 -9.15 11.27 10.52
N VAL A 180 -10.12 10.36 10.66
CA VAL A 180 -11.41 10.50 9.99
C VAL A 180 -12.09 11.81 10.43
N PRO A 181 -12.67 12.60 9.50
CA PRO A 181 -13.49 13.75 9.89
C PRO A 181 -14.66 13.32 10.78
N ASP A 182 -15.20 14.24 11.58
CA ASP A 182 -16.41 14.00 12.36
C ASP A 182 -17.55 13.51 11.44
N ASP A 183 -18.18 12.39 11.80
CA ASP A 183 -19.18 11.68 10.98
C ASP A 183 -18.72 11.37 9.53
N GLY A 184 -17.41 11.34 9.31
CA GLY A 184 -16.76 11.09 8.04
C GLY A 184 -16.58 9.61 7.71
N HIS A 185 -15.76 9.34 6.71
CA HIS A 185 -15.54 8.00 6.19
C HIS A 185 -14.06 7.73 5.93
N VAL A 186 -13.70 6.46 5.96
CA VAL A 186 -12.36 5.99 5.62
C VAL A 186 -12.41 5.37 4.23
N VAL A 187 -11.51 5.79 3.34
CA VAL A 187 -11.32 5.16 2.03
C VAL A 187 -9.92 4.57 1.98
N LEU A 188 -9.83 3.26 1.72
CA LEU A 188 -8.57 2.54 1.58
C LEU A 188 -8.51 1.81 0.22
N VAL A 189 -7.51 2.17 -0.57
CA VAL A 189 -7.12 1.43 -1.78
C VAL A 189 -5.90 0.56 -1.48
N PHE A 190 -5.90 -0.71 -1.89
CA PHE A 190 -4.78 -1.59 -1.59
C PHE A 190 -4.50 -2.60 -2.70
N GLY A 191 -3.25 -3.02 -2.82
CA GLY A 191 -2.86 -4.01 -3.79
C GLY A 191 -1.36 -4.05 -4.11
N PRO A 192 -0.88 -5.18 -4.66
CA PRO A 192 0.43 -5.23 -5.29
C PRO A 192 0.39 -4.55 -6.67
N HIS A 193 1.53 -4.55 -7.36
CA HIS A 193 1.63 -4.05 -8.73
C HIS A 193 2.43 -5.00 -9.63
N ILE A 194 2.28 -4.81 -10.94
CA ILE A 194 3.05 -5.50 -11.97
C ILE A 194 3.36 -4.55 -13.13
N GLY A 195 4.59 -4.56 -13.61
CA GLY A 195 5.00 -3.84 -14.82
C GLY A 195 4.79 -4.68 -16.07
N ILE A 196 4.42 -4.01 -17.16
CA ILE A 196 4.41 -4.57 -18.51
C ILE A 196 5.51 -3.88 -19.33
N SER A 197 6.38 -4.64 -19.99
CA SER A 197 7.44 -4.09 -20.82
C SER A 197 6.90 -3.45 -22.11
N PRO A 198 7.70 -2.64 -22.85
CA PRO A 198 7.34 -2.18 -24.20
C PRO A 198 7.05 -3.31 -25.21
N GLN A 199 7.50 -4.53 -24.93
CA GLN A 199 7.24 -5.73 -25.73
C GLN A 199 6.02 -6.52 -25.25
N GLY A 200 5.39 -6.09 -24.14
CA GLY A 200 4.21 -6.76 -23.58
C GLY A 200 4.53 -7.88 -22.59
N GLU A 201 5.78 -7.98 -22.11
CA GLU A 201 6.20 -8.98 -21.14
C GLU A 201 5.76 -8.56 -19.72
N PRO A 202 4.96 -9.37 -19.01
CA PRO A 202 4.62 -9.11 -17.62
C PRO A 202 5.84 -9.28 -16.71
N GLY A 203 5.89 -8.53 -15.61
CA GLY A 203 6.96 -8.63 -14.61
C GLY A 203 8.18 -7.75 -14.90
N LYS A 204 8.15 -6.96 -15.99
CA LYS A 204 9.26 -6.12 -16.44
C LYS A 204 8.82 -4.69 -16.74
N PHE A 205 9.72 -3.75 -16.58
CA PHE A 205 9.47 -2.34 -16.85
C PHE A 205 10.71 -1.62 -17.35
N LEU A 206 10.53 -0.69 -18.29
CA LEU A 206 11.59 0.23 -18.74
C LEU A 206 11.41 1.54 -17.97
N ARG A 207 12.31 1.82 -17.03
CA ARG A 207 12.23 3.01 -16.17
C ARG A 207 12.83 4.23 -16.88
N ASP A 208 12.33 5.41 -16.52
CA ASP A 208 12.84 6.67 -17.06
C ASP A 208 14.34 6.81 -16.79
N GLY A 209 15.10 7.15 -17.85
CA GLY A 209 16.55 7.29 -17.78
C GLY A 209 17.35 5.98 -17.79
N GLN A 210 16.71 4.81 -17.93
CA GLN A 210 17.39 3.52 -18.07
C GLN A 210 17.34 3.02 -19.52
N SER A 211 18.38 2.28 -19.94
CA SER A 211 18.41 1.59 -21.24
C SER A 211 17.92 0.15 -21.17
N GLU A 212 17.94 -0.45 -19.98
CA GLU A 212 17.63 -1.87 -19.76
C GLU A 212 16.32 -2.06 -19.00
N LEU A 213 15.66 -3.18 -19.25
CA LEU A 213 14.48 -3.59 -18.49
C LEU A 213 14.88 -4.04 -17.08
N SER A 214 14.09 -3.63 -16.09
CA SER A 214 14.19 -4.10 -14.70
C SER A 214 12.91 -4.82 -14.29
N THR A 215 12.96 -5.53 -13.16
CA THR A 215 11.82 -6.28 -12.61
C THR A 215 10.75 -5.34 -12.04
N SER A 216 9.48 -5.77 -12.13
CA SER A 216 8.34 -5.04 -11.56
C SER A 216 7.13 -5.97 -11.34
N CYS A 217 6.69 -6.26 -10.12
CA CYS A 217 7.21 -5.80 -8.84
C CYS A 217 8.51 -6.52 -8.44
N GLY A 218 9.59 -5.75 -8.25
CA GLY A 218 10.91 -6.31 -7.88
C GLY A 218 10.89 -7.11 -6.58
N ALA A 219 10.17 -6.64 -5.55
CA ALA A 219 10.09 -7.30 -4.25
C ALA A 219 9.38 -8.66 -4.29
N ALA A 220 8.25 -8.75 -5.01
CA ALA A 220 7.51 -10.00 -5.18
C ALA A 220 8.34 -11.02 -5.97
N ILE A 221 9.02 -10.57 -7.05
CA ILE A 221 9.91 -11.43 -7.86
C ILE A 221 11.11 -11.89 -7.03
N ALA A 222 11.70 -11.01 -6.22
CA ALA A 222 12.78 -11.37 -5.30
C ALA A 222 12.31 -12.37 -4.25
N ALA A 223 11.12 -12.19 -3.67
CA ALA A 223 10.55 -13.11 -2.70
C ALA A 223 10.36 -14.52 -3.31
N TYR A 224 9.81 -14.59 -4.53
CA TYR A 224 9.69 -15.84 -5.27
C TYR A 224 11.06 -16.51 -5.51
N SER A 225 12.05 -15.74 -5.98
CA SER A 225 13.40 -16.25 -6.21
C SER A 225 14.06 -16.76 -4.92
N GLN A 226 13.86 -16.07 -3.80
CA GLN A 226 14.36 -16.49 -2.49
C GLN A 226 13.71 -17.81 -2.03
N CYS A 227 12.40 -17.94 -2.16
CA CYS A 227 11.65 -19.14 -1.80
C CYS A 227 12.04 -20.37 -2.64
N THR A 228 12.39 -20.17 -3.91
CA THR A 228 12.74 -21.24 -4.86
C THR A 228 14.24 -21.52 -4.94
N SER A 229 15.06 -20.76 -4.21
CA SER A 229 16.52 -20.91 -4.20
C SER A 229 17.03 -22.24 -3.58
N GLY A 230 16.15 -22.99 -2.91
CA GLY A 230 16.52 -24.18 -2.13
C GLY A 230 17.26 -23.88 -0.83
N THR A 231 17.48 -22.60 -0.51
CA THR A 231 18.18 -22.16 0.71
C THR A 231 17.19 -21.50 1.68
N PRO A 232 16.95 -22.09 2.87
CA PRO A 232 16.12 -21.44 3.88
C PRO A 232 16.74 -20.11 4.33
N MET A 233 15.98 -19.03 4.22
CA MET A 233 16.41 -17.69 4.65
C MET A 233 15.70 -17.31 5.94
N LYS A 234 16.48 -16.99 6.97
CA LYS A 234 15.96 -16.50 8.25
C LYS A 234 15.38 -15.09 8.09
N PRO A 235 14.43 -14.67 8.95
CA PRO A 235 14.03 -13.27 9.02
C PRO A 235 15.25 -12.36 9.26
N ASP A 236 15.29 -11.23 8.56
CA ASP A 236 16.32 -10.19 8.69
C ASP A 236 15.67 -8.92 9.26
N GLU A 237 16.18 -8.45 10.41
CA GLU A 237 15.68 -7.26 11.09
C GLU A 237 15.98 -5.96 10.32
N LEU A 238 16.95 -5.98 9.39
CA LEU A 238 17.26 -4.87 8.50
C LEU A 238 16.49 -4.94 7.17
N ASP A 239 15.81 -6.06 6.91
CA ASP A 239 15.04 -6.32 5.68
C ASP A 239 13.69 -6.98 6.01
N MET A 240 12.99 -6.37 6.98
CA MET A 240 11.77 -6.93 7.57
C MET A 240 10.62 -7.04 6.55
N GLU A 241 10.46 -6.05 5.68
CA GLU A 241 9.36 -6.05 4.70
C GLU A 241 9.53 -7.19 3.68
N GLN A 242 10.76 -7.41 3.21
CA GLN A 242 11.08 -8.49 2.27
C GLN A 242 11.01 -9.85 2.96
N SER A 243 11.47 -9.93 4.22
CA SER A 243 11.37 -11.14 5.03
C SER A 243 9.91 -11.57 5.23
N TRP A 244 9.02 -10.62 5.52
CA TRP A 244 7.59 -10.86 5.61
C TRP A 244 7.03 -11.31 4.26
N LEU A 245 7.37 -10.64 3.17
CA LEU A 245 6.84 -10.97 1.84
C LEU A 245 7.26 -12.38 1.39
N ARG A 246 8.52 -12.74 1.63
CA ARG A 246 9.04 -14.10 1.40
C ARG A 246 8.29 -15.13 2.24
N GLU A 247 8.09 -14.87 3.53
CA GLU A 247 7.37 -15.79 4.41
C GLU A 247 5.93 -16.02 3.92
N LYS A 248 5.22 -14.96 3.53
CA LYS A 248 3.83 -15.04 3.08
C LYS A 248 3.67 -15.71 1.72
N LEU A 249 4.55 -15.42 0.78
CA LEU A 249 4.52 -16.04 -0.55
C LEU A 249 5.07 -17.48 -0.54
N GLY A 250 5.92 -17.82 0.44
CA GLY A 250 6.61 -19.11 0.54
C GLY A 250 5.75 -20.34 0.28
N PRO A 251 4.59 -20.50 0.95
CA PRO A 251 3.68 -21.63 0.75
C PRO A 251 3.21 -21.81 -0.71
N ARG A 252 3.13 -20.72 -1.49
CA ARG A 252 2.65 -20.72 -2.88
C ARG A 252 3.78 -20.84 -3.90
N CYS A 253 5.02 -20.52 -3.52
CA CYS A 253 6.15 -20.47 -4.47
C CYS A 253 6.44 -21.81 -5.15
N ALA A 254 6.27 -22.93 -4.46
CA ALA A 254 6.44 -24.26 -5.04
C ALA A 254 5.37 -24.58 -6.10
N GLU A 255 4.13 -24.11 -5.90
CA GLU A 255 3.04 -24.31 -6.89
C GLU A 255 3.26 -23.48 -8.16
N LEU A 256 3.93 -22.33 -8.02
CA LEU A 256 4.16 -21.41 -9.11
C LEU A 256 5.25 -21.88 -10.11
N THR A 257 6.08 -22.88 -9.78
CA THR A 257 7.14 -23.36 -10.70
C THR A 257 6.60 -23.92 -12.01
N GLU A 258 5.38 -24.47 -12.00
CA GLU A 258 4.72 -25.04 -13.17
C GLU A 258 3.84 -24.02 -13.92
N SER A 259 3.86 -22.74 -13.52
CA SER A 259 3.03 -21.71 -14.12
C SER A 259 3.50 -21.34 -15.53
N ASN A 260 2.57 -21.38 -16.49
CA ASN A 260 2.79 -20.86 -17.85
C ASN A 260 2.82 -19.32 -17.91
N ASN A 261 2.40 -18.63 -16.83
CA ASN A 261 2.34 -17.18 -16.75
C ASN A 261 2.80 -16.68 -15.37
N LEU A 262 3.99 -17.14 -14.99
CA LEU A 262 4.54 -17.02 -13.64
C LEU A 262 4.40 -15.61 -13.04
N MET A 263 4.70 -14.55 -13.79
CA MET A 263 4.65 -13.19 -13.27
C MET A 263 3.22 -12.73 -12.96
N VAL A 264 2.24 -13.16 -13.76
CA VAL A 264 0.81 -12.86 -13.54
C VAL A 264 0.29 -13.66 -12.35
N ASP A 265 0.61 -14.95 -12.28
CA ASP A 265 0.18 -15.80 -11.17
C ASP A 265 0.82 -15.35 -9.86
N LEU A 266 2.10 -14.95 -9.88
CA LEU A 266 2.79 -14.42 -8.71
C LEU A 266 2.14 -13.15 -8.16
N VAL A 267 1.76 -12.18 -9.01
CA VAL A 267 1.09 -10.96 -8.53
C VAL A 267 -0.33 -11.24 -8.02
N LEU A 268 -1.02 -12.24 -8.58
CA LEU A 268 -2.33 -12.70 -8.08
C LEU A 268 -2.21 -13.37 -6.71
N GLU A 269 -1.18 -14.19 -6.49
CA GLU A 269 -0.90 -14.77 -5.16
C GLU A 269 -0.49 -13.69 -4.16
N ALA A 270 0.34 -12.72 -4.57
CA ALA A 270 0.67 -11.56 -3.73
C ALA A 270 -0.57 -10.76 -3.34
N TYR A 271 -1.53 -10.58 -4.25
CA TYR A 271 -2.79 -9.90 -3.94
C TYR A 271 -3.56 -10.60 -2.82
N LYS A 272 -3.65 -11.93 -2.83
CA LYS A 272 -4.34 -12.70 -1.80
C LYS A 272 -3.71 -12.47 -0.41
N GLU A 273 -2.39 -12.48 -0.34
CA GLU A 273 -1.67 -12.22 0.92
C GLU A 273 -1.85 -10.77 1.40
N VAL A 274 -1.79 -9.79 0.49
CA VAL A 274 -2.04 -8.38 0.81
C VAL A 274 -3.47 -8.17 1.30
N GLU A 275 -4.46 -8.74 0.63
CA GLU A 275 -5.88 -8.65 1.02
C GLU A 275 -6.12 -9.28 2.40
N ALA A 276 -5.57 -10.48 2.63
CA ALA A 276 -5.67 -11.17 3.90
C ALA A 276 -5.10 -10.33 5.04
N GLU A 277 -3.94 -9.69 4.84
CA GLU A 277 -3.34 -8.84 5.86
C GLU A 277 -4.12 -7.53 6.06
N VAL A 278 -4.63 -6.90 5.00
CA VAL A 278 -5.54 -5.74 5.12
C VAL A 278 -6.74 -6.12 5.99
N PHE A 279 -7.39 -7.27 5.75
CA PHE A 279 -8.55 -7.69 6.52
C PHE A 279 -8.24 -7.99 7.99
N ARG A 280 -6.98 -8.33 8.32
CA ARG A 280 -6.54 -8.54 9.71
C ARG A 280 -6.30 -7.25 10.47
N ILE A 281 -5.97 -6.15 9.80
CA ILE A 281 -5.64 -4.88 10.45
C ILE A 281 -6.79 -3.88 10.47
N VAL A 282 -7.68 -3.92 9.46
CA VAL A 282 -8.79 -2.99 9.37
C VAL A 282 -9.86 -3.29 10.42
N ASN A 283 -10.51 -2.23 10.90
CA ASN A 283 -11.65 -2.30 11.80
C ASN A 283 -12.55 -1.07 11.53
N THR A 284 -13.72 -1.02 12.18
CA THR A 284 -14.67 0.10 12.06
C THR A 284 -14.80 0.90 13.36
N ASN A 285 -13.75 0.91 14.20
CA ASN A 285 -13.76 1.58 15.50
C ASN A 285 -13.31 3.05 15.37
N PHE A 286 -13.98 3.81 14.51
CA PHE A 286 -13.67 5.22 14.23
C PHE A 286 -14.93 6.09 14.12
N GLY A 287 -16.03 5.65 14.72
CA GLY A 287 -17.30 6.38 14.73
C GLY A 287 -18.40 5.71 13.90
N SER A 288 -19.37 6.51 13.46
CA SER A 288 -20.56 6.09 12.68
C SER A 288 -20.26 5.85 11.19
N GLY A 289 -19.07 6.24 10.75
CA GLY A 289 -18.62 6.23 9.36
C GLY A 289 -18.49 4.86 8.71
N ASN A 290 -18.43 4.87 7.38
CA ASN A 290 -18.15 3.69 6.58
C ASN A 290 -16.65 3.55 6.31
N LEU A 291 -16.16 2.31 6.33
CA LEU A 291 -14.89 1.91 5.75
C LEU A 291 -15.13 1.41 4.33
N VAL A 292 -14.59 2.13 3.34
CA VAL A 292 -14.59 1.75 1.93
C VAL A 292 -13.27 1.06 1.61
N LEU A 293 -13.34 -0.19 1.18
CA LEU A 293 -12.19 -0.99 0.77
C LEU A 293 -12.24 -1.25 -0.73
N LEU A 294 -11.20 -0.85 -1.47
CA LEU A 294 -11.03 -1.15 -2.88
C LEU A 294 -9.67 -1.86 -3.09
N GLY A 295 -9.73 -3.18 -3.24
CA GLY A 295 -8.59 -4.05 -3.49
C GLY A 295 -8.43 -4.36 -4.97
N GLY A 296 -7.19 -4.49 -5.44
CA GLY A 296 -6.91 -4.90 -6.80
C GLY A 296 -5.41 -5.03 -7.09
N ILE A 297 -5.07 -5.09 -8.37
CA ILE A 297 -3.68 -5.08 -8.83
C ILE A 297 -3.46 -3.84 -9.70
N GLN A 298 -2.42 -3.09 -9.38
CA GLN A 298 -1.95 -2.00 -10.22
C GLN A 298 -1.09 -2.53 -11.37
N ILE A 299 -1.37 -2.09 -12.59
CA ILE A 299 -0.65 -2.52 -13.79
C ILE A 299 0.06 -1.30 -14.37
N ASN A 300 1.39 -1.27 -14.27
CA ASN A 300 2.23 -0.19 -14.79
C ASN A 300 2.54 -0.46 -16.25
N MET A 301 2.30 0.54 -17.10
CA MET A 301 2.43 0.44 -18.55
C MET A 301 3.60 1.29 -19.05
N PRO A 302 4.24 0.92 -20.16
CA PRO A 302 5.35 1.68 -20.69
C PRO A 302 4.85 3.03 -21.22
N TYR A 303 5.61 4.10 -20.99
CA TYR A 303 5.27 5.43 -21.50
C TYR A 303 5.06 5.40 -23.03
N PRO A 304 4.04 6.10 -23.59
CA PRO A 304 3.08 7.00 -22.92
C PRO A 304 1.75 6.32 -22.53
N LEU A 305 1.71 5.00 -22.44
CA LEU A 305 0.45 4.29 -22.20
C LEU A 305 -0.02 4.49 -20.75
N PRO A 306 -1.33 4.69 -20.53
CA PRO A 306 -1.86 4.87 -19.19
C PRO A 306 -1.77 3.57 -18.39
N GLY A 307 -1.52 3.68 -17.09
CA GLY A 307 -1.64 2.57 -16.16
C GLY A 307 -3.07 2.05 -16.01
N TYR A 308 -3.19 0.77 -15.67
CA TYR A 308 -4.47 0.12 -15.39
C TYR A 308 -4.56 -0.30 -13.92
N TRP A 309 -5.78 -0.60 -13.50
CA TRP A 309 -6.12 -1.24 -12.24
C TRP A 309 -7.11 -2.36 -12.53
N VAL A 310 -6.87 -3.56 -12.00
CA VAL A 310 -7.86 -4.64 -12.00
C VAL A 310 -8.50 -4.73 -10.62
N PRO A 311 -9.78 -4.33 -10.47
CA PRO A 311 -10.51 -4.48 -9.21
C PRO A 311 -10.73 -5.96 -8.90
N LEU A 312 -10.36 -6.38 -7.69
CA LEU A 312 -10.56 -7.75 -7.19
C LEU A 312 -11.39 -7.78 -5.91
N HIS A 313 -11.48 -6.66 -5.19
CA HIS A 313 -12.36 -6.48 -4.04
C HIS A 313 -12.93 -5.08 -4.00
N PHE A 314 -14.22 -4.95 -3.69
CA PHE A 314 -14.83 -3.67 -3.40
C PHE A 314 -15.94 -3.85 -2.38
N SER A 315 -15.75 -3.35 -1.16
CA SER A 315 -16.79 -3.44 -0.14
C SER A 315 -16.91 -2.21 0.74
N ILE A 316 -18.10 -2.06 1.33
CA ILE A 316 -18.42 -1.05 2.34
C ILE A 316 -18.63 -1.79 3.67
N ARG A 317 -17.95 -1.35 4.72
CA ARG A 317 -18.05 -1.91 6.07
C ARG A 317 -18.46 -0.81 7.05
N ALA A 318 -19.28 -1.16 8.03
CA ALA A 318 -19.70 -0.26 9.10
C ALA A 318 -19.84 -1.05 10.40
N ALA A 319 -19.70 -0.37 11.53
CA ALA A 319 -19.80 -0.99 12.84
C ALA A 319 -21.15 -1.71 13.01
N GLY A 320 -21.12 -2.97 13.46
CA GLY A 320 -22.30 -3.79 13.69
C GLY A 320 -23.07 -4.23 12.43
N LYS A 321 -22.54 -3.98 11.22
CA LYS A 321 -23.19 -4.37 9.96
C LYS A 321 -22.34 -5.38 9.19
N HIS A 322 -23.00 -6.28 8.48
CA HIS A 322 -22.31 -7.15 7.52
C HIS A 322 -21.67 -6.32 6.39
N PRO A 323 -20.46 -6.67 5.93
CA PRO A 323 -19.86 -6.04 4.76
C PRO A 323 -20.79 -6.09 3.55
N THR A 324 -20.97 -4.96 2.88
CA THR A 324 -21.71 -4.90 1.61
C THR A 324 -20.74 -5.00 0.44
N ASP A 325 -20.88 -6.04 -0.37
CA ASP A 325 -20.14 -6.18 -1.63
C ASP A 325 -20.63 -5.17 -2.68
N ARG A 326 -19.69 -4.50 -3.34
CA ARG A 326 -19.90 -3.50 -4.39
C ARG A 326 -19.13 -3.81 -5.66
N MET A 327 -18.59 -5.02 -5.83
CA MET A 327 -17.81 -5.42 -7.00
C MET A 327 -18.52 -5.17 -8.33
N VAL A 328 -19.84 -5.32 -8.38
CA VAL A 328 -20.67 -5.00 -9.58
C VAL A 328 -20.47 -3.58 -10.10
N ALA A 329 -20.08 -2.63 -9.25
CA ALA A 329 -19.82 -1.25 -9.67
C ALA A 329 -18.51 -1.12 -10.46
N CYS A 330 -17.60 -2.09 -10.34
CA CYS A 330 -16.27 -2.11 -10.93
C CYS A 330 -16.08 -3.24 -11.97
N GLN A 331 -17.19 -3.82 -12.46
CA GLN A 331 -17.21 -4.83 -13.53
C GLN A 331 -17.71 -4.24 -14.85
#